data_AF-A0A812KDN2-F1
#
_entry.id   AF-A0A812KDN2-F1
#
_cell.length_a   1.000
_cell.length_b   1.000
_cell.length_c   1.000
_cell.angle_alpha   90.00
_cell.angle_beta   90.00
_cell.angle_gamma   90.00
#
_symmetry.space_group_name_H-M   'P 1'
#
loop_
_entity.id
_entity.type
_entity.pdbx_description
1 polymer ?
#
loop_
_entity_poly.entity_id
_entity_poly.type
_entity_poly.pdbx_seq_one_letter_code
_entity_poly.pdbx_strand_id
1 'polypeptide(L)'
;MSADQGAMQQFQDNTAVGLTAATHGVDINDQTAIKNWLAKPVQNNQQVFEMMRSYHRAVIRPEMYNRVLQLEAALKTVDESVFKARQELQWLSADNRLAQKHLAGLQVLTSGWPNYMKPDQRIFMVGWMLAQCPRIVDFLKFRPTTIPQQNDFFSTMTLLSFKSWDTRQAFMEKFGGSAGTPLYSDESTPVHGKHIRVSPSSPQWQRKLELPLRIILSVINTHPDYTAGGSKMTILWKTLTVMAQKDEDEFDQDAKAWARLFYFQDKGDFVGRLEVVPELARLMESPPTEGVAKGKGKKHWSNTVIWNSYYCPYPFNLTLVKVDEVAFVWDEYKKGKTA
;
A
#
# COMPACT_ATOMS: atom_id res chain seq x y z
N MET A 1 7.26 -46.57 4.82
CA MET A 1 6.38 -46.59 3.64
C MET A 1 5.10 -47.27 4.04
N SER A 2 3.93 -46.67 3.81
CA SER A 2 2.64 -47.31 4.11
C SER A 2 2.40 -48.47 3.12
N ALA A 3 1.62 -49.48 3.52
CA ALA A 3 1.31 -50.64 2.67
C ALA A 3 0.72 -50.23 1.30
N ASP A 4 0.04 -49.09 1.26
CA ASP A 4 -0.60 -48.50 0.07
C ASP A 4 0.43 -47.94 -0.94
N GLN A 5 1.52 -47.34 -0.44
CA GLN A 5 2.62 -46.86 -1.28
C GLN A 5 3.39 -48.02 -1.93
N GLY A 6 3.55 -49.14 -1.21
CA GLY A 6 4.21 -50.34 -1.74
C GLY A 6 3.41 -51.01 -2.87
N ALA A 7 2.08 -51.10 -2.72
CA ALA A 7 1.21 -51.66 -3.75
C ALA A 7 1.17 -50.82 -5.03
N MET A 8 1.15 -49.49 -4.88
CA MET A 8 1.15 -48.56 -6.02
C MET A 8 2.48 -48.59 -6.79
N GLN A 9 3.61 -48.71 -6.09
CA GLN A 9 4.92 -48.82 -6.72
C GLN A 9 5.08 -50.14 -7.50
N GLN A 10 4.63 -51.25 -6.91
CA GLN A 10 4.67 -52.56 -7.57
C GLN A 10 3.79 -52.61 -8.83
N PHE A 11 2.66 -51.91 -8.84
CA PHE A 11 1.81 -51.78 -10.02
C PHE A 11 2.47 -50.95 -11.14
N GLN A 12 3.15 -49.87 -10.79
CA GLN A 12 3.91 -49.04 -11.74
C GLN A 12 5.06 -49.83 -12.35
N ASP A 13 5.82 -50.57 -11.54
CA ASP A 13 6.93 -51.39 -12.00
C ASP A 13 6.46 -52.50 -12.97
N ASN A 14 5.35 -53.17 -12.65
CA ASN A 14 4.75 -54.19 -13.53
C ASN A 14 4.28 -53.60 -14.86
N THR A 15 3.71 -52.38 -14.83
CA THR A 15 3.26 -51.67 -16.04
C THR A 15 4.45 -51.27 -16.91
N ALA A 16 5.52 -50.77 -16.30
CA ALA A 16 6.74 -50.35 -16.99
C ALA A 16 7.45 -51.53 -17.67
N VAL A 17 7.50 -52.68 -17.00
CA VAL A 17 8.00 -53.95 -17.56
C VAL A 17 7.15 -54.40 -18.75
N GLY A 18 5.82 -54.38 -18.64
CA GLY A 18 4.92 -54.73 -19.73
C GLY A 18 5.08 -53.82 -20.96
N LEU A 19 5.11 -52.50 -20.77
CA LEU A 19 5.31 -51.53 -21.85
C LEU A 19 6.66 -51.72 -22.56
N THR A 20 7.70 -52.07 -21.81
CA THR A 20 9.02 -52.36 -22.38
C THR A 20 9.00 -53.67 -23.16
N ALA A 21 8.43 -54.74 -22.61
CA ALA A 21 8.30 -56.03 -23.28
C ALA A 21 7.48 -55.95 -24.58
N ALA A 22 6.44 -55.10 -24.61
CA ALA A 22 5.63 -54.84 -25.81
C ALA A 22 6.47 -54.34 -27.00
N THR A 23 7.49 -53.50 -26.75
CA THR A 23 8.39 -53.01 -27.80
C THR A 23 9.25 -54.11 -28.42
N HIS A 24 9.38 -55.24 -27.72
CA HIS A 24 10.05 -56.45 -28.18
C HIS A 24 9.06 -57.53 -28.69
N GLY A 25 7.80 -57.16 -28.94
CA GLY A 25 6.79 -58.05 -29.52
C GLY A 25 6.18 -59.07 -28.56
N VAL A 26 6.33 -58.88 -27.25
CA VAL A 26 5.70 -59.72 -26.23
C VAL A 26 4.26 -59.27 -26.01
N ASP A 27 3.31 -60.22 -26.00
CA ASP A 27 1.93 -59.91 -25.62
C ASP A 27 1.87 -59.59 -24.13
N ILE A 28 1.48 -58.35 -23.81
CA ILE A 28 1.40 -57.85 -22.44
C ILE A 28 0.25 -58.43 -21.64
N ASN A 29 -0.73 -59.06 -22.30
CA ASN A 29 -1.86 -59.71 -21.64
C ASN A 29 -1.53 -61.14 -21.20
N ASP A 30 -0.44 -61.73 -21.71
CA ASP A 30 0.05 -63.05 -21.30
C ASP A 30 1.17 -62.93 -20.26
N GLN A 31 0.81 -63.10 -18.98
CA GLN A 31 1.78 -63.08 -17.87
C GLN A 31 2.86 -64.16 -17.99
N THR A 32 2.58 -65.27 -18.68
CA THR A 32 3.55 -66.34 -18.90
C THR A 32 4.58 -65.91 -19.93
N ALA A 33 4.15 -65.23 -21.00
CA ALA A 33 5.04 -64.66 -22.01
C ALA A 33 5.99 -63.60 -21.42
N ILE A 34 5.49 -62.72 -20.54
CA ILE A 34 6.33 -61.72 -19.85
C ILE A 34 7.36 -62.39 -18.95
N LYS A 35 6.96 -63.38 -18.14
CA LYS A 35 7.90 -64.13 -17.26
C LYS A 35 8.97 -64.87 -18.07
N ASN A 36 8.57 -65.50 -19.17
CA ASN A 36 9.49 -66.18 -20.07
C ASN A 36 10.46 -65.21 -20.74
N TRP A 37 10.02 -64.00 -21.08
CA TRP A 37 10.89 -62.96 -21.63
C TRP A 37 11.89 -62.44 -20.60
N LEU A 38 11.45 -62.15 -19.36
CA LEU A 38 12.32 -61.72 -18.27
C LEU A 38 13.39 -62.77 -17.90
N ALA A 39 13.06 -64.06 -18.05
CA ALA A 39 13.98 -65.15 -17.76
C ALA A 39 15.05 -65.36 -18.86
N LYS A 40 14.93 -64.70 -20.03
CA LYS A 40 15.92 -64.86 -21.11
C LYS A 40 17.24 -64.15 -20.76
N PRO A 41 18.38 -64.84 -20.81
CA PRO A 41 19.67 -64.22 -20.53
C PRO A 41 20.08 -63.25 -21.65
N VAL A 42 20.50 -62.06 -21.24
CA VAL A 42 21.06 -61.06 -22.15
C VAL A 42 22.45 -61.51 -22.61
N GLN A 43 22.69 -61.51 -23.92
CA GLN A 43 23.87 -62.12 -24.53
C GLN A 43 25.03 -61.13 -24.74
N ASN A 44 24.74 -59.84 -24.87
CA ASN A 44 25.76 -58.82 -25.15
C ASN A 44 25.34 -57.42 -24.68
N ASN A 45 26.32 -56.50 -24.62
CA ASN A 45 26.09 -55.12 -24.20
C ASN A 45 25.13 -54.36 -25.11
N GLN A 46 25.06 -54.71 -26.41
CA GLN A 46 24.15 -54.08 -27.36
C GLN A 46 22.69 -54.34 -26.98
N GLN A 47 22.34 -55.56 -26.56
CA GLN A 47 21.00 -55.90 -26.08
C GLN A 47 20.64 -55.16 -24.78
N VAL A 48 21.61 -54.92 -23.90
CA VAL A 48 21.40 -54.09 -22.69
C VAL A 48 21.02 -52.66 -23.08
N PHE A 49 21.79 -52.03 -23.98
CA PHE A 49 21.50 -50.67 -24.43
C PHE A 49 20.19 -50.56 -25.21
N GLU A 50 19.85 -51.59 -25.98
CA GLU A 50 18.56 -51.67 -26.68
C GLU A 50 17.40 -51.72 -25.68
N MET A 51 17.50 -52.55 -24.64
CA MET A 51 16.50 -52.63 -23.56
C MET A 51 16.33 -51.29 -22.83
N MET A 52 17.43 -50.64 -22.47
CA MET A 52 17.40 -49.32 -21.84
C MET A 52 16.76 -48.26 -22.74
N ARG A 53 17.03 -48.32 -24.05
CA ARG A 53 16.43 -47.40 -25.04
C ARG A 53 14.93 -47.64 -25.20
N SER A 54 14.50 -48.90 -25.19
CA SER A 54 13.09 -49.29 -25.22
C SER A 54 12.36 -48.77 -23.99
N TYR A 55 12.90 -49.00 -22.79
CA TYR A 55 12.35 -48.48 -21.53
C TYR A 55 12.27 -46.95 -21.52
N HIS A 56 13.34 -46.27 -21.94
CA HIS A 56 13.35 -44.80 -22.00
C HIS A 56 12.27 -44.24 -22.94
N ARG A 57 12.06 -44.88 -24.10
CA ARG A 57 11.06 -44.42 -25.09
C ARG A 57 9.63 -44.75 -24.68
N ALA A 58 9.39 -45.93 -24.13
CA ALA A 58 8.05 -46.42 -23.83
C ALA A 58 7.52 -45.95 -22.47
N VAL A 59 8.41 -45.68 -21.50
CA VAL A 59 8.02 -45.38 -20.11
C VAL A 59 8.46 -43.97 -19.72
N ILE A 60 9.77 -43.71 -19.69
CA ILE A 60 10.31 -42.45 -19.15
C ILE A 60 9.83 -41.22 -19.94
N ARG A 61 9.89 -41.27 -21.27
CA ARG A 61 9.54 -40.13 -22.10
C ARG A 61 8.04 -39.75 -21.96
N PRO A 62 7.07 -40.68 -22.09
CA PRO A 62 5.66 -40.39 -21.83
C PRO A 62 5.38 -39.86 -20.43
N GLU A 63 6.00 -40.43 -19.39
CA GLU A 63 5.84 -39.93 -18.02
C GLU A 63 6.33 -38.50 -17.85
N MET A 64 7.50 -38.19 -18.41
CA MET A 64 8.05 -36.82 -18.39
C MET A 64 7.15 -35.84 -19.14
N TYR A 65 6.63 -36.21 -20.32
CA TYR A 65 5.67 -35.38 -21.04
C TYR A 65 4.37 -35.17 -20.25
N ASN A 66 3.85 -36.21 -19.59
CA ASN A 66 2.65 -36.09 -18.76
C ASN A 66 2.89 -35.14 -17.57
N ARG A 67 4.06 -35.23 -16.92
CA ARG A 67 4.42 -34.29 -15.85
C ARG A 67 4.54 -32.86 -16.34
N VAL A 68 5.10 -32.64 -17.54
CA VAL A 68 5.16 -31.31 -18.16
C VAL A 68 3.74 -30.77 -18.42
N LEU A 69 2.85 -31.59 -18.98
CA LEU A 69 1.45 -31.19 -19.22
C LEU A 69 0.70 -30.85 -17.91
N GLN A 70 0.91 -31.63 -16.86
CA GLN A 70 0.34 -31.36 -15.53
C GLN A 70 0.87 -30.05 -14.94
N LEU A 71 2.17 -29.79 -15.11
CA LEU A 71 2.79 -28.54 -14.68
C LEU A 71 2.24 -27.34 -15.47
N GLU A 72 2.12 -27.44 -16.79
CA GLU A 72 1.54 -26.39 -17.63
C GLU A 72 0.08 -26.09 -17.25
N ALA A 73 -0.72 -27.13 -16.99
CA ALA A 73 -2.09 -26.97 -16.54
C ALA A 73 -2.16 -26.26 -15.17
N ALA A 74 -1.31 -26.65 -14.22
CA ALA A 74 -1.23 -26.01 -12.91
C ALA A 74 -0.79 -24.54 -13.01
N LEU A 75 0.22 -24.24 -13.85
CA LEU A 75 0.68 -22.89 -14.09
C LEU A 75 -0.43 -22.01 -14.67
N LYS A 76 -1.22 -22.53 -15.62
CA LYS A 76 -2.37 -21.82 -16.18
C LYS A 76 -3.41 -21.47 -15.11
N THR A 77 -3.73 -22.41 -14.21
CA THR A 77 -4.68 -22.13 -13.11
C THR A 77 -4.17 -21.08 -12.14
N VAL A 78 -2.87 -21.09 -11.84
CA VAL A 78 -2.23 -20.06 -11.00
C VAL A 78 -2.30 -18.70 -11.69
N ASP A 79 -1.96 -18.63 -12.98
CA ASP A 79 -2.01 -17.39 -13.75
C ASP A 79 -3.43 -16.79 -13.79
N GLU A 80 -4.45 -17.60 -14.06
CA GLU A 80 -5.86 -17.16 -14.04
C GLU A 80 -6.29 -16.63 -12.66
N SER A 81 -5.83 -17.27 -11.58
CA SER A 81 -6.14 -16.86 -10.20
C SER A 81 -5.44 -15.55 -9.83
N VAL A 82 -4.16 -15.40 -10.22
CA VAL A 82 -3.38 -14.17 -10.03
C VAL A 82 -3.99 -13.02 -10.83
N PHE A 83 -4.47 -13.29 -12.05
CA PHE A 83 -5.13 -12.29 -12.89
C PHE A 83 -6.43 -11.79 -12.26
N LYS A 84 -7.29 -12.69 -11.78
CA LYS A 84 -8.54 -12.31 -11.08
C LYS A 84 -8.27 -11.53 -9.80
N ALA A 85 -7.34 -11.97 -8.97
CA ALA A 85 -6.97 -11.27 -7.74
C ALA A 85 -6.46 -9.84 -8.05
N ARG A 86 -5.66 -9.68 -9.11
CA ARG A 86 -5.20 -8.36 -9.56
C ARG A 86 -6.35 -7.44 -9.99
N GLN A 87 -7.35 -7.97 -10.68
CA GLN A 87 -8.53 -7.22 -11.10
C GLN A 87 -9.38 -6.78 -9.89
N GLU A 88 -9.59 -7.66 -8.92
CA GLU A 88 -10.32 -7.34 -7.68
C GLU A 88 -9.60 -6.28 -6.84
N LEU A 89 -8.27 -6.39 -6.70
CA LEU A 89 -7.45 -5.39 -6.01
C LEU A 89 -7.49 -4.03 -6.72
N GLN A 90 -7.49 -4.01 -8.05
CA GLN A 90 -7.63 -2.78 -8.83
C GLN A 90 -8.99 -2.11 -8.60
N TRP A 91 -10.06 -2.91 -8.55
CA TRP A 91 -11.41 -2.42 -8.23
C TRP A 91 -11.49 -1.85 -6.81
N LEU A 92 -10.95 -2.56 -5.81
CA LEU A 92 -10.88 -2.09 -4.42
C LEU A 92 -10.06 -0.80 -4.27
N SER A 93 -8.97 -0.64 -5.03
CA SER A 93 -8.15 0.58 -5.04
C SER A 93 -8.91 1.78 -5.62
N ALA A 94 -9.61 1.58 -6.74
CA ALA A 94 -10.43 2.61 -7.37
C ALA A 94 -11.61 3.02 -6.47
N ASP A 95 -12.32 2.05 -5.89
CA ASP A 95 -13.43 2.29 -4.98
C ASP A 95 -12.98 3.01 -3.70
N ASN A 96 -11.81 2.66 -3.15
CA ASN A 96 -11.25 3.37 -2.00
C ASN A 96 -10.91 4.83 -2.33
N ARG A 97 -10.39 5.12 -3.53
CA ARG A 97 -10.11 6.51 -3.93
C ARG A 97 -11.40 7.33 -4.07
N LEU A 98 -12.47 6.70 -4.58
CA LEU A 98 -13.79 7.31 -4.66
C LEU A 98 -14.41 7.52 -3.28
N ALA A 99 -14.31 6.53 -2.38
CA ALA A 99 -14.77 6.61 -1.01
C ALA A 99 -14.04 7.70 -0.23
N GLN A 100 -12.72 7.85 -0.39
CA GLN A 100 -11.94 8.94 0.21
C GLN A 100 -12.37 10.32 -0.31
N LYS A 101 -12.55 10.46 -1.62
CA LYS A 101 -13.05 11.71 -2.23
C LYS A 101 -14.45 12.03 -1.72
N HIS A 102 -15.32 11.02 -1.59
CA HIS A 102 -16.65 11.18 -1.06
C HIS A 102 -16.64 11.61 0.41
N LEU A 103 -15.84 10.96 1.26
CA LEU A 103 -15.70 11.30 2.67
C LEU A 103 -15.16 12.72 2.87
N ALA A 104 -14.10 13.09 2.13
CA ALA A 104 -13.57 14.45 2.17
C ALA A 104 -14.61 15.48 1.71
N GLY A 105 -15.42 15.14 0.70
CA GLY A 105 -16.52 16.00 0.24
C GLY A 105 -17.59 16.28 1.30
N LEU A 106 -17.80 15.36 2.24
CA LEU A 106 -18.76 15.53 3.33
C LEU A 106 -18.18 16.27 4.55
N GLN A 107 -16.91 16.66 4.51
CA GLN A 107 -16.23 17.27 5.65
C GLN A 107 -16.01 18.77 5.47
N VAL A 108 -16.06 19.48 6.60
CA VAL A 108 -15.83 20.93 6.69
C VAL A 108 -14.93 21.21 7.89
N LEU A 109 -14.01 22.16 7.73
CA LEU A 109 -13.12 22.62 8.78
C LEU A 109 -13.61 23.98 9.28
N THR A 110 -13.77 24.08 10.59
CA THR A 110 -13.97 25.36 11.27
C THR A 110 -12.67 25.75 11.96
N SER A 111 -12.17 26.97 11.74
CA SER A 111 -10.90 27.45 12.28
C SER A 111 -11.04 28.82 12.93
N GLY A 112 -10.03 29.25 13.70
CA GLY A 112 -10.07 30.53 14.44
C GLY A 112 -10.54 30.39 15.89
N TRP A 113 -10.69 29.15 16.36
CA TRP A 113 -11.03 28.86 17.75
C TRP A 113 -9.88 29.25 18.70
N PRO A 114 -10.17 29.86 19.87
CA PRO A 114 -9.18 29.99 20.92
C PRO A 114 -8.67 28.62 21.38
N ASN A 115 -7.35 28.50 21.55
CA ASN A 115 -6.73 27.24 21.96
C ASN A 115 -7.13 26.78 23.37
N TYR A 116 -7.48 27.71 24.26
CA TYR A 116 -7.98 27.39 25.61
C TYR A 116 -9.46 26.96 25.63
N MET A 117 -10.18 27.11 24.51
CA MET A 117 -11.62 26.80 24.46
C MET A 117 -11.83 25.29 24.30
N LYS A 118 -12.48 24.68 25.29
CA LYS A 118 -12.73 23.23 25.36
C LYS A 118 -13.68 22.78 24.25
N PRO A 119 -13.61 21.51 23.81
CA PRO A 119 -14.50 20.97 22.78
C PRO A 119 -15.98 21.19 23.09
N ASP A 120 -16.41 21.00 24.34
CA ASP A 120 -17.81 21.20 24.75
C ASP A 120 -18.29 22.65 24.57
N GLN A 121 -17.40 23.63 24.81
CA GLN A 121 -17.72 25.04 24.58
C GLN A 121 -17.84 25.36 23.09
N ARG A 122 -17.07 24.67 22.23
CA ARG A 122 -17.18 24.82 20.77
C ARG A 122 -18.46 24.19 20.24
N ILE A 123 -18.93 23.10 20.86
CA ILE A 123 -20.18 22.44 20.48
C ILE A 123 -21.35 23.42 20.60
N PHE A 124 -21.37 24.30 21.60
CA PHE A 124 -22.40 25.34 21.72
C PHE A 124 -22.45 26.24 20.48
N MET A 125 -21.32 26.86 20.12
CA MET A 125 -21.24 27.74 18.96
C MET A 125 -21.52 27.00 17.64
N VAL A 126 -20.98 25.79 17.47
CA VAL A 126 -21.29 24.95 16.30
C VAL A 126 -22.77 24.59 16.26
N GLY A 127 -23.38 24.28 17.41
CA GLY A 127 -24.80 23.99 17.55
C GLY A 127 -25.67 25.19 17.15
N TRP A 128 -25.31 26.39 17.58
CA TRP A 128 -25.96 27.63 17.13
C TRP A 128 -25.84 27.81 15.61
N MET A 129 -24.63 27.65 15.04
CA MET A 129 -24.43 27.76 13.59
C MET A 129 -25.27 26.73 12.82
N LEU A 130 -25.35 25.49 13.31
CA LEU A 130 -26.17 24.44 12.69
C LEU A 130 -27.67 24.75 12.79
N ALA A 131 -28.15 25.25 13.94
CA ALA A 131 -29.55 25.64 14.12
C ALA A 131 -29.98 26.77 13.17
N GLN A 132 -29.04 27.63 12.77
CA GLN A 132 -29.27 28.68 11.79
C GLN A 132 -29.41 28.15 10.35
N CYS A 133 -29.15 26.87 10.08
CA CYS A 133 -29.35 26.26 8.76
C CYS A 133 -30.72 25.54 8.72
N PRO A 134 -31.80 26.18 8.24
CA PRO A 134 -33.16 25.65 8.39
C PRO A 134 -33.48 24.34 7.64
N ARG A 135 -32.55 23.82 6.82
CA ARG A 135 -32.89 22.79 5.83
C ARG A 135 -32.96 21.35 6.32
N ILE A 136 -32.41 20.94 7.48
CA ILE A 136 -32.24 19.50 7.79
C ILE A 136 -32.40 19.20 9.30
N VAL A 137 -32.98 18.05 9.68
CA VAL A 137 -33.32 17.71 11.08
C VAL A 137 -32.18 16.95 11.79
N ASP A 138 -31.09 16.65 11.07
CA ASP A 138 -29.99 15.82 11.58
C ASP A 138 -28.69 16.05 10.78
N PHE A 139 -27.90 17.05 11.17
CA PHE A 139 -26.87 17.63 10.29
C PHE A 139 -25.55 16.85 10.23
N LEU A 140 -25.09 16.34 11.37
CA LEU A 140 -23.75 15.74 11.49
C LEU A 140 -23.82 14.22 11.60
N LYS A 141 -22.89 13.54 10.94
CA LYS A 141 -22.70 12.09 11.02
C LYS A 141 -22.05 11.69 12.36
N PHE A 142 -21.18 12.56 12.88
CA PHE A 142 -20.46 12.38 14.13
C PHE A 142 -20.40 13.71 14.89
N ARG A 143 -20.11 13.65 16.21
CA ARG A 143 -19.85 14.88 16.97
C ARG A 143 -18.66 15.66 16.39
N PRO A 144 -18.67 17.00 16.47
CA PRO A 144 -17.53 17.82 16.09
C PRO A 144 -16.24 17.30 16.72
N THR A 145 -15.20 17.11 15.91
CA THR A 145 -13.92 16.55 16.38
C THR A 145 -12.91 17.68 16.51
N THR A 146 -12.49 17.96 17.73
CA THR A 146 -11.41 18.89 18.05
C THR A 146 -10.22 18.10 18.58
N ILE A 147 -9.04 18.33 18.01
CA ILE A 147 -7.83 17.62 18.41
C ILE A 147 -7.27 18.27 19.69
N PRO A 148 -7.06 17.52 20.78
CA PRO A 148 -6.40 18.04 21.98
C PRO A 148 -4.91 18.33 21.71
N GLN A 149 -4.34 19.25 22.48
CA GLN A 149 -2.93 19.62 22.49
C GLN A 149 -2.40 19.51 23.93
N GLN A 150 -1.08 19.64 24.09
CA GLN A 150 -0.42 19.65 25.40
C GLN A 150 -0.94 20.77 26.32
N ASN A 151 -0.90 20.53 27.63
CA ASN A 151 -1.28 21.47 28.69
C ASN A 151 -2.75 21.96 28.63
N ASP A 152 -3.70 21.05 28.40
CA ASP A 152 -5.15 21.35 28.32
C ASP A 152 -5.55 22.36 27.23
N PHE A 153 -4.68 22.60 26.25
CA PHE A 153 -5.01 23.36 25.05
C PHE A 153 -5.61 22.45 23.97
N PHE A 154 -6.27 23.05 23.00
CA PHE A 154 -6.93 22.38 21.88
C PHE A 154 -6.53 23.05 20.57
N SER A 155 -6.52 22.28 19.48
CA SER A 155 -6.28 22.79 18.14
C SER A 155 -7.18 23.99 17.84
N THR A 156 -6.69 24.99 17.12
CA THR A 156 -7.52 26.14 16.68
C THR A 156 -8.52 25.75 15.58
N MET A 157 -8.60 24.45 15.26
CA MET A 157 -9.47 23.86 14.25
C MET A 157 -10.39 22.78 14.83
N THR A 158 -11.59 22.66 14.27
CA THR A 158 -12.58 21.61 14.57
C THR A 158 -13.15 21.07 13.26
N LEU A 159 -13.17 19.74 13.13
CA LEU A 159 -13.72 19.03 11.96
C LEU A 159 -15.21 18.74 12.14
N LEU A 160 -16.01 19.09 11.14
CA LEU A 160 -17.42 18.76 11.03
C LEU A 160 -17.60 17.73 9.90
N SER A 161 -18.31 16.64 10.19
CA SER A 161 -18.64 15.60 9.22
C SER A 161 -20.14 15.53 9.01
N PHE A 162 -20.59 15.85 7.79
CA PHE A 162 -22.01 15.92 7.45
C PHE A 162 -22.56 14.57 6.98
N LYS A 163 -23.87 14.34 7.17
CA LYS A 163 -24.55 13.12 6.67
C LYS A 163 -24.75 13.14 5.15
N SER A 164 -24.87 14.32 4.53
CA SER A 164 -25.13 14.47 3.10
C SER A 164 -24.37 15.64 2.48
N TRP A 165 -24.27 15.66 1.15
CA TRP A 165 -23.68 16.80 0.45
C TRP A 165 -24.55 18.06 0.58
N ASP A 166 -25.88 17.91 0.57
CA ASP A 166 -26.82 19.04 0.62
C ASP A 166 -26.79 19.77 1.98
N THR A 167 -26.69 19.03 3.09
CA THR A 167 -26.46 19.63 4.44
C THR A 167 -25.17 20.44 4.46
N ARG A 168 -24.09 19.84 3.95
CA ARG A 168 -22.77 20.44 3.89
C ARG A 168 -22.76 21.69 3.02
N GLN A 169 -23.42 21.66 1.85
CA GLN A 169 -23.53 22.83 0.96
C GLN A 169 -24.32 23.95 1.60
N ALA A 170 -25.49 23.68 2.18
CA ALA A 170 -26.29 24.70 2.86
C ALA A 170 -25.53 25.36 4.02
N PHE A 171 -24.72 24.59 4.76
CA PHE A 171 -23.85 25.14 5.81
C PHE A 171 -22.73 26.01 5.23
N MET A 172 -22.10 25.57 4.15
CA MET A 172 -21.03 26.31 3.46
C MET A 172 -21.53 27.58 2.76
N GLU A 173 -22.74 27.59 2.21
CA GLU A 173 -23.35 28.78 1.61
C GLU A 173 -23.59 29.87 2.65
N LYS A 174 -23.99 29.48 3.87
CA LYS A 174 -24.31 30.43 4.95
C LYS A 174 -23.07 30.93 5.72
N PHE A 175 -22.10 30.06 5.96
CA PHE A 175 -20.96 30.35 6.85
C PHE A 175 -19.58 30.24 6.19
N GLY A 176 -19.51 29.73 4.97
CA GLY A 176 -18.26 29.62 4.22
C GLY A 176 -17.70 31.00 3.82
N GLY A 177 -16.38 31.08 3.70
CA GLY A 177 -15.71 32.28 3.19
C GLY A 177 -14.65 32.85 4.13
N SER A 178 -14.01 33.94 3.69
CA SER A 178 -12.85 34.56 4.35
C SER A 178 -13.21 35.50 5.50
N ALA A 179 -14.43 36.03 5.53
CA ALA A 179 -14.91 36.98 6.54
C ALA A 179 -15.01 36.34 7.94
N GLY A 180 -15.45 35.08 8.01
CA GLY A 180 -15.69 34.36 9.26
C GLY A 180 -16.90 34.87 10.05
N THR A 181 -17.42 34.03 10.92
CA THR A 181 -18.56 34.33 11.80
C THR A 181 -18.04 34.76 13.18
N PRO A 182 -18.53 35.86 13.78
CA PRO A 182 -18.10 36.26 15.11
C PRO A 182 -18.30 35.11 16.12
N LEU A 183 -17.29 34.89 16.97
CA LEU A 183 -17.40 33.91 18.04
C LEU A 183 -18.19 34.51 19.19
N TYR A 184 -19.15 33.76 19.72
CA TYR A 184 -19.89 34.14 20.92
C TYR A 184 -19.60 33.16 22.06
N SER A 185 -19.46 33.69 23.28
CA SER A 185 -19.29 32.87 24.49
C SER A 185 -20.62 32.35 25.04
N ASP A 186 -21.71 33.01 24.70
CA ASP A 186 -23.10 32.68 25.03
C ASP A 186 -24.02 33.19 23.90
N GLU A 187 -25.33 33.29 24.12
CA GLU A 187 -26.31 33.70 23.09
C GLU A 187 -26.15 35.16 22.61
N SER A 188 -25.45 36.02 23.36
CA SER A 188 -25.41 37.46 23.09
C SER A 188 -24.03 38.12 23.22
N THR A 189 -23.07 37.48 23.89
CA THR A 189 -21.77 38.08 24.21
C THR A 189 -20.72 37.69 23.16
N PRO A 190 -20.29 38.62 22.29
CA PRO A 190 -19.23 38.34 21.32
C PRO A 190 -17.86 38.33 21.98
N VAL A 191 -17.03 37.36 21.61
CA VAL A 191 -15.61 37.31 21.98
C VAL A 191 -14.84 38.25 21.05
N HIS A 192 -14.39 39.37 21.59
CA HIS A 192 -13.81 40.44 20.79
C HIS A 192 -12.60 39.96 19.95
N GLY A 193 -12.60 40.33 18.67
CA GLY A 193 -11.53 40.01 17.72
C GLY A 193 -11.45 38.54 17.29
N LYS A 194 -12.38 37.66 17.70
CA LYS A 194 -12.39 36.24 17.34
C LYS A 194 -13.51 35.92 16.37
N HIS A 195 -13.15 35.30 15.25
CA HIS A 195 -14.07 34.87 14.20
C HIS A 195 -13.79 33.42 13.81
N ILE A 196 -14.85 32.64 13.66
CA ILE A 196 -14.82 31.26 13.19
C ILE A 196 -14.92 31.26 11.67
N ARG A 197 -13.87 30.78 11.02
CA ARG A 197 -13.84 30.64 9.56
C ARG A 197 -14.22 29.23 9.18
N VAL A 198 -15.02 29.09 8.13
CA VAL A 198 -15.50 27.80 7.64
C VAL A 198 -14.94 27.55 6.25
N SER A 199 -14.27 26.42 6.07
CA SER A 199 -13.68 26.03 4.79
C SER A 199 -13.97 24.56 4.44
N PRO A 200 -14.03 24.22 3.14
CA PRO A 200 -14.11 22.83 2.71
C PRO A 200 -12.95 22.02 3.29
N SER A 201 -13.23 20.80 3.77
CA SER A 201 -12.16 19.80 3.82
C SER A 201 -11.78 19.48 2.37
N SER A 202 -10.58 19.87 1.97
CA SER A 202 -10.12 19.64 0.61
C SER A 202 -9.17 18.44 0.58
N PRO A 203 -9.03 17.77 -0.59
CA PRO A 203 -7.97 16.79 -0.84
C PRO A 203 -6.55 17.29 -0.53
N GLN A 204 -6.36 18.59 -0.29
CA GLN A 204 -5.11 19.16 0.19
C GLN A 204 -4.75 18.69 1.60
N TRP A 205 -5.71 18.26 2.43
CA TRP A 205 -5.43 17.63 3.73
C TRP A 205 -4.60 16.37 3.57
N GLN A 206 -4.99 15.51 2.62
CA GLN A 206 -4.23 14.31 2.27
C GLN A 206 -2.85 14.68 1.69
N ARG A 207 -2.77 15.73 0.85
CA ARG A 207 -1.48 16.27 0.36
C ARG A 207 -0.57 16.79 1.47
N LYS A 208 -1.10 17.22 2.62
CA LYS A 208 -0.30 17.64 3.78
C LYS A 208 0.30 16.44 4.51
N LEU A 209 -0.41 15.31 4.57
CA LEU A 209 0.14 14.05 5.10
C LEU A 209 1.24 13.47 4.20
N GLU A 210 1.22 13.78 2.90
CA GLU A 210 2.27 13.43 1.93
C GLU A 210 3.52 14.33 2.02
N LEU A 211 3.45 15.48 2.72
CA LEU A 211 4.50 16.50 2.70
C LEU A 211 5.89 15.96 3.12
N PRO A 212 6.02 15.15 4.20
CA PRO A 212 7.33 14.59 4.56
C PRO A 212 7.92 13.71 3.46
N LEU A 213 7.09 12.94 2.73
CA LEU A 213 7.57 12.13 1.60
C LEU A 213 8.05 12.99 0.44
N ARG A 214 7.39 14.12 0.16
CA ARG A 214 7.81 15.05 -0.90
C ARG A 214 9.18 15.67 -0.62
N ILE A 215 9.52 15.88 0.64
CA ILE A 215 10.84 16.37 1.05
C ILE A 215 11.90 15.29 0.85
N ILE A 216 11.61 14.04 1.24
CA ILE A 216 12.49 12.89 0.98
C ILE A 216 12.77 12.75 -0.52
N LEU A 217 11.73 12.82 -1.35
CA LEU A 217 11.87 12.78 -2.81
C LEU A 217 12.72 13.93 -3.34
N SER A 218 12.56 15.13 -2.78
CA SER A 218 13.39 16.27 -3.14
C SER A 218 14.86 16.00 -2.82
N VAL A 219 15.16 15.43 -1.64
CA VAL A 219 16.52 15.10 -1.20
C VAL A 219 17.16 14.07 -2.13
N ILE A 220 16.41 13.04 -2.51
CA ILE A 220 16.88 11.99 -3.42
C ILE A 220 17.10 12.55 -4.83
N ASN A 221 16.14 13.31 -5.37
CA ASN A 221 16.22 13.85 -6.73
C ASN A 221 17.36 14.87 -6.90
N THR A 222 17.83 15.51 -5.82
CA THR A 222 18.96 16.45 -5.84
C THR A 222 20.32 15.81 -5.67
N HIS A 223 20.38 14.51 -5.38
CA HIS A 223 21.64 13.82 -5.14
C HIS A 223 22.22 13.28 -6.47
N PRO A 224 23.49 13.59 -6.82
CA PRO A 224 24.07 13.31 -8.15
C PRO A 224 23.94 11.86 -8.60
N ASP A 225 24.18 10.92 -7.67
CA ASP A 225 24.12 9.48 -7.91
C ASP A 225 22.74 8.99 -8.37
N TYR A 226 21.68 9.75 -8.08
CA TYR A 226 20.30 9.35 -8.33
C TYR A 226 19.59 10.21 -9.39
N THR A 227 20.16 11.37 -9.75
CA THR A 227 19.64 12.25 -10.82
C THR A 227 20.11 11.80 -12.22
N ALA A 228 21.26 11.14 -12.34
CA ALA A 228 21.89 10.84 -13.63
C ALA A 228 21.27 9.65 -14.39
N GLY A 229 20.55 8.75 -13.71
CA GLY A 229 20.05 7.49 -14.29
C GLY A 229 18.64 7.52 -14.89
N GLY A 230 17.86 8.59 -14.69
CA GLY A 230 16.45 8.63 -15.10
C GLY A 230 15.52 7.69 -14.32
N SER A 231 16.06 6.97 -13.34
CA SER A 231 15.39 5.96 -12.54
C SER A 231 14.33 6.60 -11.64
N LYS A 232 13.07 6.13 -11.74
CA LYS A 232 11.92 6.75 -11.07
C LYS A 232 11.67 6.10 -9.72
N MET A 233 11.49 6.92 -8.69
CA MET A 233 10.99 6.48 -7.39
C MET A 233 9.49 6.16 -7.47
N THR A 234 9.10 4.98 -6.98
CA THR A 234 7.69 4.59 -6.84
C THR A 234 7.19 4.92 -5.45
N ILE A 235 6.00 5.52 -5.36
CA ILE A 235 5.38 5.91 -4.09
C ILE A 235 4.06 5.17 -3.93
N LEU A 236 3.93 4.45 -2.82
CA LEU A 236 2.69 3.81 -2.40
C LEU A 236 1.92 4.82 -1.54
N TRP A 237 1.00 5.56 -2.18
CA TRP A 237 0.33 6.69 -1.55
C TRP A 237 -0.60 6.32 -0.40
N LYS A 238 -1.11 5.08 -0.35
CA LYS A 238 -2.04 4.64 0.70
C LYS A 238 -1.29 4.27 1.98
N THR A 239 -0.19 3.51 1.88
CA THR A 239 0.68 3.24 3.04
C THR A 239 1.73 4.31 3.30
N LEU A 240 1.78 5.37 2.49
CA LEU A 240 2.77 6.44 2.55
C LEU A 240 4.20 5.88 2.57
N THR A 241 4.47 5.01 1.60
CA THR A 241 5.74 4.28 1.48
C THR A 241 6.49 4.71 0.22
N VAL A 242 7.78 4.98 0.35
CA VAL A 242 8.68 5.26 -0.77
C VAL A 242 9.46 3.99 -1.05
N MET A 243 9.31 3.48 -2.27
CA MET A 243 10.05 2.32 -2.75
C MET A 243 11.48 2.74 -3.13
N ALA A 244 12.41 1.78 -3.05
CA ALA A 244 13.75 1.93 -3.57
C ALA A 244 13.71 2.33 -5.05
N GLN A 245 14.75 3.04 -5.50
CA GLN A 245 14.83 3.44 -6.90
C GLN A 245 14.99 2.20 -7.78
N LYS A 246 14.42 2.30 -8.98
CA LYS A 246 14.46 1.23 -9.96
C LYS A 246 14.72 1.79 -11.36
N ASP A 247 15.49 1.05 -12.14
CA ASP A 247 15.85 1.40 -13.53
C ASP A 247 14.71 1.11 -14.53
N GLU A 248 13.83 0.15 -14.23
CA GLU A 248 12.70 -0.26 -15.09
C GLU A 248 11.33 -0.13 -14.40
N ASP A 249 10.22 0.06 -15.12
CA ASP A 249 8.88 0.21 -14.53
C ASP A 249 8.12 -1.14 -14.30
N GLU A 250 8.82 -2.28 -14.34
CA GLU A 250 8.24 -3.64 -14.20
C GLU A 250 8.04 -4.14 -12.75
N PHE A 251 7.37 -5.28 -12.58
CA PHE A 251 7.28 -5.95 -11.28
C PHE A 251 8.67 -6.47 -10.85
N ASP A 252 9.00 -6.30 -9.58
CA ASP A 252 10.25 -6.75 -8.99
C ASP A 252 9.94 -7.50 -7.68
N GLN A 253 10.33 -8.77 -7.62
CA GLN A 253 10.11 -9.64 -6.46
C GLN A 253 11.06 -9.28 -5.29
N ASP A 254 12.18 -8.64 -5.58
CA ASP A 254 13.17 -8.21 -4.61
C ASP A 254 13.04 -6.73 -4.27
N ALA A 255 11.89 -6.13 -4.60
CA ALA A 255 11.60 -4.74 -4.33
C ALA A 255 11.73 -4.43 -2.84
N LYS A 256 12.44 -3.33 -2.53
CA LYS A 256 12.62 -2.85 -1.16
C LYS A 256 11.97 -1.50 -0.98
N ALA A 257 11.50 -1.20 0.22
CA ALA A 257 11.08 0.14 0.59
C ALA A 257 12.21 0.88 1.30
N TRP A 258 12.35 2.18 1.02
CA TRP A 258 13.35 3.05 1.65
C TRP A 258 12.79 3.88 2.79
N ALA A 259 11.51 4.24 2.71
CA ALA A 259 10.87 5.01 3.77
C ALA A 259 9.39 4.66 3.92
N ARG A 260 8.88 4.72 5.14
CA ARG A 260 7.44 4.63 5.41
C ARG A 260 7.03 5.58 6.52
N LEU A 261 5.91 6.26 6.29
CA LEU A 261 5.38 7.24 7.22
C LEU A 261 4.11 6.71 7.89
N PHE A 262 4.16 6.68 9.23
CA PHE A 262 3.05 6.32 10.08
C PHE A 262 2.52 7.56 10.79
N TYR A 263 1.20 7.66 10.86
CA TYR A 263 0.52 8.65 11.67
C TYR A 263 -0.35 7.93 12.69
N PHE A 264 -0.20 8.29 13.96
CA PHE A 264 -0.98 7.70 15.04
C PHE A 264 -1.18 8.70 16.17
N GLN A 265 -2.09 8.38 17.08
CA GLN A 265 -2.32 9.17 18.27
C GLN A 265 -1.50 8.56 19.42
N ASP A 266 -0.64 9.35 20.04
CA ASP A 266 0.11 8.98 21.24
C ASP A 266 -0.19 9.97 22.35
N LYS A 267 -0.72 9.50 23.48
CA LYS A 267 -1.07 10.33 24.66
C LYS A 267 -1.89 11.58 24.33
N GLY A 268 -2.78 11.48 23.34
CA GLY A 268 -3.65 12.58 22.91
C GLY A 268 -3.05 13.43 21.78
N ASP A 269 -1.73 13.39 21.58
CA ASP A 269 -1.05 14.12 20.51
C ASP A 269 -1.08 13.32 19.20
N PHE A 270 -1.31 14.03 18.09
CA PHE A 270 -1.13 13.46 16.76
C PHE A 270 0.37 13.48 16.43
N VAL A 271 0.96 12.29 16.22
CA VAL A 271 2.40 12.13 16.00
C VAL A 271 2.67 11.39 14.69
N GLY A 272 3.82 11.72 14.08
CA GLY A 272 4.35 11.04 12.92
C GLY A 272 5.56 10.19 13.29
N ARG A 273 5.64 8.98 12.76
CA ARG A 273 6.87 8.17 12.77
C ARG A 273 7.30 7.91 11.35
N LEU A 274 8.48 8.40 10.99
CA LEU A 274 9.12 8.14 9.71
C LEU A 274 10.18 7.04 9.90
N GLU A 275 9.92 5.86 9.37
CA GLU A 275 10.89 4.79 9.30
C GLU A 275 11.70 4.94 8.00
N VAL A 276 13.02 4.88 8.11
CA VAL A 276 13.95 4.98 6.97
C VAL A 276 15.04 3.93 7.07
N VAL A 277 15.44 3.40 5.91
CA VAL A 277 16.61 2.51 5.80
C VAL A 277 17.92 3.29 5.97
N PRO A 278 19.03 2.63 6.37
CA PRO A 278 20.31 3.31 6.62
C PRO A 278 20.86 4.08 5.42
N GLU A 279 20.63 3.57 4.19
CA GLU A 279 21.06 4.19 2.95
C GLU A 279 20.41 5.56 2.75
N LEU A 280 19.08 5.62 2.92
CA LEU A 280 18.34 6.87 2.82
C LEU A 280 18.68 7.81 3.99
N ALA A 281 18.89 7.29 5.19
CA ALA A 281 19.29 8.09 6.33
C ALA A 281 20.64 8.79 6.11
N ARG A 282 21.63 8.09 5.53
CA ARG A 282 22.93 8.69 5.15
C ARG A 282 22.76 9.78 4.10
N LEU A 283 21.87 9.56 3.14
CA LEU A 283 21.58 10.51 2.08
C LEU A 283 20.91 11.78 2.65
N MET A 284 20.00 11.61 3.60
CA MET A 284 19.43 12.72 4.35
C MET A 284 20.51 13.41 5.20
N GLU A 285 21.40 12.69 5.85
CA GLU A 285 22.49 13.28 6.66
C GLU A 285 23.59 13.95 5.82
N SER A 286 23.58 13.78 4.49
CA SER A 286 24.57 14.38 3.60
C SER A 286 24.40 15.91 3.49
N PRO A 287 25.51 16.67 3.38
CA PRO A 287 25.44 18.10 3.16
C PRO A 287 24.74 18.40 1.83
N PRO A 288 23.90 19.44 1.74
CA PRO A 288 23.21 19.78 0.50
C PRO A 288 24.22 20.00 -0.64
N THR A 289 24.05 19.29 -1.74
CA THR A 289 24.79 19.56 -2.98
C THR A 289 24.46 20.97 -3.49
N GLU A 290 25.46 21.67 -4.01
CA GLU A 290 25.34 23.08 -4.42
C GLU A 290 24.18 23.28 -5.40
N GLY A 291 23.24 24.18 -5.06
CA GLY A 291 22.09 24.49 -5.91
C GLY A 291 20.83 24.96 -5.18
N VAL A 292 20.71 24.73 -3.88
CA VAL A 292 19.62 25.33 -3.08
C VAL A 292 19.94 26.81 -2.88
N ALA A 293 19.16 27.69 -3.52
CA ALA A 293 19.37 29.14 -3.52
C ALA A 293 19.67 29.69 -2.11
N LYS A 294 20.86 30.30 -1.98
CA LYS A 294 21.47 30.79 -0.75
C LYS A 294 20.64 31.94 -0.13
N GLY A 295 19.74 31.62 0.79
CA GLY A 295 19.32 32.53 1.84
C GLY A 295 20.28 32.42 3.04
N LYS A 296 20.81 33.54 3.53
CA LYS A 296 21.89 33.60 4.54
C LYS A 296 21.60 32.73 5.78
N GLY A 297 22.29 31.59 5.89
CA GLY A 297 22.32 30.70 7.05
C GLY A 297 22.59 29.24 6.64
N LYS A 298 23.46 28.52 7.37
CA LYS A 298 23.67 27.07 7.18
C LYS A 298 22.40 26.33 7.58
N LYS A 299 21.52 26.07 6.61
CA LYS A 299 20.26 25.37 6.83
C LYS A 299 20.34 23.95 6.24
N HIS A 300 20.44 22.96 7.14
CA HIS A 300 20.24 21.52 6.90
C HIS A 300 18.90 21.29 6.17
N TRP A 301 18.72 20.23 5.36
CA TRP A 301 17.47 19.94 4.59
C TRP A 301 16.21 19.95 5.47
N SER A 302 16.35 19.67 6.77
CA SER A 302 15.29 19.79 7.77
C SER A 302 14.76 21.22 7.95
N ASN A 303 15.48 22.25 7.51
CA ASN A 303 14.96 23.61 7.49
C ASN A 303 13.91 23.82 6.41
N THR A 304 13.86 23.02 5.35
CA THR A 304 12.73 23.06 4.40
C THR A 304 11.46 22.55 5.07
N VAL A 305 11.58 21.65 6.07
CA VAL A 305 10.50 21.20 6.96
C VAL A 305 10.04 22.35 7.88
N ILE A 306 10.97 23.19 8.34
CA ILE A 306 10.73 24.24 9.34
C ILE A 306 10.28 25.57 8.70
N TRP A 307 10.66 25.87 7.45
CA TRP A 307 10.51 27.21 6.85
C TRP A 307 9.51 27.32 5.71
N ASN A 308 8.85 26.24 5.27
CA ASN A 308 7.71 26.35 4.35
C ASN A 308 6.40 26.64 5.11
N SER A 309 6.41 27.74 5.88
CA SER A 309 5.30 28.17 6.74
C SER A 309 4.86 29.58 6.39
N TYR A 310 3.61 29.70 5.95
CA TYR A 310 2.80 30.88 6.23
C TYR A 310 1.49 30.55 6.99
N TYR A 311 1.13 29.27 7.14
CA TYR A 311 -0.13 28.82 7.76
C TYR A 311 -0.01 27.40 8.34
N CYS A 312 0.97 27.13 9.20
CA CYS A 312 1.17 25.82 9.83
C CYS A 312 -0.04 25.48 10.73
N PRO A 313 -0.95 24.54 10.37
CA PRO A 313 -2.16 24.29 11.14
C PRO A 313 -1.99 23.12 12.13
N TYR A 314 -0.89 22.35 12.07
CA TYR A 314 -0.66 21.17 12.92
C TYR A 314 0.85 20.92 13.12
N PRO A 315 1.42 21.22 14.30
CA PRO A 315 2.76 20.81 14.68
C PRO A 315 2.69 19.37 15.24
N PHE A 316 2.68 18.36 14.37
CA PHE A 316 2.87 16.99 14.85
C PHE A 316 4.35 16.72 15.03
N ASN A 317 4.71 16.04 16.12
CA ASN A 317 6.08 15.59 16.34
C ASN A 317 6.38 14.46 15.34
N LEU A 318 7.34 14.69 14.44
CA LEU A 318 7.82 13.67 13.51
C LEU A 318 9.10 13.03 14.08
N THR A 319 9.01 11.77 14.47
CA THR A 319 10.17 10.99 14.93
C THR A 319 10.76 10.22 13.76
N LEU A 320 12.05 10.42 13.49
CA LEU A 320 12.79 9.63 12.50
C LEU A 320 13.39 8.40 13.18
N VAL A 321 13.08 7.22 12.66
CA VAL A 321 13.57 5.93 13.16
C VAL A 321 14.34 5.25 12.03
N LYS A 322 15.60 4.92 12.29
CA LYS A 322 16.39 4.10 11.37
C LYS A 322 16.04 2.64 11.62
N VAL A 323 15.65 1.92 10.56
CA VAL A 323 15.29 0.50 10.61
C VAL A 323 16.08 -0.25 9.55
N ASP A 324 16.43 -1.51 9.80
CA ASP A 324 17.18 -2.31 8.83
C ASP A 324 16.38 -2.55 7.55
N GLU A 325 15.06 -2.78 7.69
CA GLU A 325 14.14 -2.94 6.57
C GLU A 325 12.82 -2.23 6.82
N VAL A 326 12.24 -1.65 5.77
CA VAL A 326 10.92 -1.01 5.81
C VAL A 326 9.89 -1.96 5.20
N ALA A 327 8.90 -2.35 6.00
CA ALA A 327 7.80 -3.17 5.51
C ALA A 327 6.87 -2.37 4.60
N PHE A 328 6.47 -2.97 3.47
CA PHE A 328 5.53 -2.39 2.51
C PHE A 328 4.47 -3.40 2.07
N VAL A 329 3.39 -2.92 1.47
CA VAL A 329 2.26 -3.75 1.04
C VAL A 329 2.40 -4.06 -0.44
N TRP A 330 2.60 -5.34 -0.76
CA TRP A 330 2.76 -5.85 -2.12
C TRP A 330 1.56 -5.53 -3.03
N ASP A 331 0.35 -5.53 -2.48
CA ASP A 331 -0.88 -5.19 -3.21
C ASP A 331 -0.91 -3.74 -3.70
N GLU A 332 -0.21 -2.83 -3.01
CA GLU A 332 -0.09 -1.44 -3.44
C GLU A 332 1.06 -1.24 -4.43
N TYR A 333 2.09 -2.09 -4.35
CA TYR A 333 3.28 -2.01 -5.21
C TYR A 333 3.04 -2.50 -6.63
N LYS A 334 2.15 -3.47 -6.85
CA LYS A 334 1.81 -3.95 -8.19
C LYS A 334 1.07 -2.88 -9.00
N LYS A 335 1.82 -2.03 -9.72
CA LYS A 335 1.25 -1.26 -10.84
C LYS A 335 0.77 -2.25 -11.87
N GLY A 336 -0.54 -2.35 -12.02
CA GLY A 336 -1.09 -3.05 -13.16
C GLY A 336 -0.73 -2.29 -14.43
N LYS A 337 0.30 -2.73 -15.17
CA LYS A 337 0.40 -2.40 -16.61
C LYS A 337 -0.85 -2.98 -17.27
N THR A 338 -1.81 -2.11 -17.59
CA THR A 338 -2.79 -2.35 -18.65
C THR A 338 -2.02 -2.45 -19.96
N ALA A 339 -2.17 -3.57 -20.66
CA ALA A 339 -1.93 -3.63 -22.10
C ALA A 339 -3.12 -3.01 -22.82
#